data_AF-A0A6I4T5U9-F1
#
_entry.id   AF-A0A6I4T5U9-F1
#
_cell.length_a   1.000
_cell.length_b   1.000
_cell.length_c   1.000
_cell.angle_alpha   90.00
_cell.angle_beta   90.00
_cell.angle_gamma   90.00
#
_symmetry.space_group_name_H-M   'P 1'
#
loop_
_entity.id
_entity.type
_entity.pdbx_description
1 polymer ?
#
loop_
_entity_poly.entity_id
_entity_poly.type
_entity_poly.pdbx_seq_one_letter_code
_entity_poly.pdbx_strand_id
1 'polypeptide(L)'
;MGGIRHEFRALPPEKPKSARKTRTAPDPIDANPDSAAQQLKQLIERLERLEEEKRGIADDIKEVKSEAKALGYDVKTITAIIAMRKLSPDVRQEAEAILDTYKTALGIV
;
A
#
# COMPACT_ATOMS: atom_id res chain seq x y z
N MET A 1 46.78 -14.64 -35.84
CA MET A 1 46.44 -15.03 -34.45
C MET A 1 46.85 -13.90 -33.51
N GLY A 2 45.93 -13.00 -33.17
CA GLY A 2 46.20 -11.89 -32.26
C GLY A 2 44.90 -11.54 -31.54
N GLY A 3 44.63 -12.23 -30.43
CA GLY A 3 43.42 -12.04 -29.64
C GLY A 3 43.52 -10.79 -28.78
N ILE A 4 42.55 -9.89 -28.91
CA ILE A 4 42.38 -8.73 -28.02
C ILE A 4 41.90 -9.29 -26.68
N ARG A 5 42.75 -9.21 -25.66
CA ARG A 5 42.37 -9.52 -24.28
C ARG A 5 41.56 -8.35 -23.75
N HIS A 6 40.27 -8.55 -23.51
CA HIS A 6 39.47 -7.62 -22.73
C HIS A 6 39.93 -7.70 -21.27
N GLU A 7 40.71 -6.71 -20.84
CA GLU A 7 41.00 -6.54 -19.42
C GLU A 7 39.76 -5.97 -18.74
N PHE A 8 39.08 -6.80 -17.95
CA PHE A 8 38.02 -6.33 -17.04
C PHE A 8 38.67 -5.42 -16.00
N ARG A 9 38.65 -4.11 -16.25
CA ARG A 9 38.98 -3.11 -15.24
C ARG A 9 37.88 -3.14 -14.19
N ALA A 10 38.18 -3.64 -13.00
CA ALA A 10 37.30 -3.53 -11.85
C ALA A 10 36.96 -2.04 -11.63
N LEU A 11 35.67 -1.73 -11.63
CA LEU A 11 35.21 -0.42 -11.20
C LEU A 11 35.65 -0.23 -9.74
N PRO A 12 36.20 0.94 -9.37
CA PRO A 12 36.56 1.20 -7.98
C PRO A 12 35.30 1.02 -7.11
N PRO A 13 35.43 0.51 -5.87
CA PRO A 13 34.28 0.39 -4.99
C PRO A 13 33.63 1.75 -4.84
N GLU A 14 32.35 1.86 -5.23
CA GLU A 14 31.59 3.07 -4.95
C GLU A 14 31.65 3.32 -3.44
N LYS A 15 32.16 4.49 -3.05
CA LYS A 15 32.16 4.91 -1.64
C LYS A 15 30.73 4.77 -1.12
N PRO A 16 30.51 4.21 0.08
CA PRO A 16 29.16 4.08 0.63
C PRO A 16 28.50 5.45 0.61
N LYS A 17 27.34 5.57 -0.04
CA LYS A 17 26.53 6.79 -0.03
C LYS A 17 26.29 7.14 1.44
N SER A 18 26.97 8.19 1.92
CA SER A 18 26.79 8.69 3.28
C SER A 18 25.30 8.86 3.53
N ALA A 19 24.77 8.13 4.51
CA ALA A 19 23.38 8.22 4.91
C ALA A 19 23.08 9.71 5.19
N ARG A 20 22.25 10.31 4.34
CA ARG A 20 21.85 11.71 4.48
C ARG A 20 21.12 11.84 5.82
N LYS A 21 21.84 12.29 6.85
CA LYS A 21 21.25 12.63 8.15
C LYS A 21 20.20 13.70 7.86
N THR A 22 18.93 13.33 7.95
CA THR A 22 17.82 14.28 7.84
C THR A 22 18.08 15.36 8.89
N ARG A 23 18.30 16.60 8.45
CA ARG A 23 18.27 17.75 9.35
C ARG A 23 16.84 17.82 9.85
N THR A 24 16.57 17.28 11.04
CA THR A 24 15.26 17.40 11.69
C THR A 24 15.02 18.90 11.88
N ALA A 25 13.94 19.42 11.29
CA ALA A 25 13.50 20.77 11.58
C ALA A 25 13.24 20.88 13.10
N PRO A 26 13.49 22.04 13.73
CA PRO A 26 13.14 22.23 15.13
C PRO A 26 11.65 21.94 15.32
N ASP A 27 11.30 21.28 16.43
CA ASP A 27 9.91 20.91 16.70
C ASP A 27 9.04 22.18 16.69
N PRO A 28 7.90 22.19 15.98
CA PRO A 28 7.10 23.40 15.81
C PRO A 28 6.64 24.02 17.15
N ILE A 29 6.42 23.16 18.16
CA ILE A 29 6.07 23.56 19.52
C ILE A 29 7.21 24.35 20.18
N ASP A 30 8.47 23.94 19.98
CA ASP A 30 9.61 24.64 20.56
C ASP A 30 9.94 25.94 19.82
N ALA A 31 9.64 26.01 18.51
CA ALA A 31 9.91 27.17 17.68
C ALA A 31 8.86 28.30 17.85
N ASN A 32 7.59 27.96 18.06
CA ASN A 32 6.51 28.92 18.32
C ASN A 32 5.34 28.24 19.08
N PRO A 33 5.41 28.15 20.43
CA PRO A 33 4.56 27.26 21.22
C PRO A 33 3.08 27.56 21.10
N ASP A 34 2.66 28.83 21.17
CA ASP A 34 1.24 29.18 21.18
C ASP A 34 0.56 28.93 19.82
N SER A 35 1.21 29.36 18.72
CA SER A 35 0.68 29.16 17.38
C SER A 35 0.72 27.68 16.97
N ALA A 36 1.82 26.99 17.27
CA ALA A 36 1.95 25.57 16.96
C ALA A 36 0.98 24.71 17.79
N ALA A 37 0.73 25.06 19.05
CA ALA A 37 -0.27 24.36 19.87
C ALA A 37 -1.70 24.55 19.33
N GLN A 38 -2.04 25.75 18.83
CA GLN A 38 -3.34 26.00 18.19
C GLN A 38 -3.49 25.20 16.89
N GLN A 39 -2.47 25.17 16.04
CA GLN A 39 -2.46 24.37 14.81
C GLN A 39 -2.59 22.87 15.11
N LEU A 40 -1.86 22.37 16.12
CA LEU A 40 -1.93 20.99 16.55
C LEU A 40 -3.34 20.61 17.03
N LYS A 41 -3.99 21.46 17.84
CA LYS A 41 -5.39 21.25 18.27
C LYS A 41 -6.33 21.14 17.07
N GLN A 42 -6.24 22.06 16.11
CA GLN A 42 -7.08 22.02 14.90
C GLN A 42 -6.81 20.79 14.02
N LEU A 43 -5.58 20.28 14.00
CA LEU A 43 -5.25 19.02 13.31
C LEU A 43 -5.89 17.83 14.02
N ILE A 44 -5.78 17.76 15.35
CA ILE A 44 -6.34 16.68 16.17
C ILE A 44 -7.86 16.65 16.04
N GLU A 45 -8.55 17.78 16.24
CA GLU A 45 -10.02 17.86 16.16
C GLU A 45 -10.54 17.40 14.78
N ARG A 46 -9.85 17.77 13.69
CA ARG A 46 -10.20 17.31 12.34
C ARG A 46 -9.96 15.81 12.17
N LEU A 47 -8.89 15.28 12.74
CA LEU A 47 -8.57 13.86 12.66
C LEU A 47 -9.58 13.02 13.44
N GLU A 48 -9.93 13.43 14.66
CA GLU A 48 -10.92 12.74 15.49
C GLU A 48 -12.28 12.64 14.78
N ARG A 49 -12.74 13.74 14.16
CA ARG A 49 -13.97 13.71 13.35
C ARG A 49 -13.86 12.72 12.18
N LEU A 50 -12.74 12.72 11.46
CA LEU A 50 -12.52 11.78 10.35
C LEU A 50 -12.44 10.32 10.83
N GLU A 51 -11.91 10.07 12.02
CA GLU A 51 -11.88 8.73 12.63
C GLU A 51 -13.27 8.25 13.01
N GLU A 52 -14.12 9.13 13.54
CA GLU A 52 -15.53 8.82 13.82
C GLU A 52 -16.31 8.52 12.54
N GLU A 53 -16.17 9.35 11.50
CA GLU A 53 -16.78 9.11 10.18
C GLU A 53 -16.31 7.76 9.59
N LYS A 54 -15.01 7.48 9.65
CA LYS A 54 -14.44 6.20 9.19
C LYS A 54 -15.01 5.02 9.97
N ARG A 55 -15.24 5.17 11.27
CA ARG A 55 -15.85 4.13 12.10
C ARG A 55 -17.29 3.86 11.69
N GLY A 56 -18.09 4.90 11.49
CA GLY A 56 -19.47 4.77 10.99
C GLY A 56 -19.53 4.01 9.67
N ILE A 57 -18.71 4.43 8.69
CA ILE A 57 -18.61 3.74 7.39
C ILE A 57 -18.15 2.28 7.55
N ALA A 58 -17.23 2.01 8.46
CA ALA A 58 -16.75 0.65 8.70
C ALA A 58 -17.84 -0.24 9.31
N ASP A 59 -18.72 0.31 10.14
CA ASP A 59 -19.84 -0.41 10.72
C ASP A 59 -20.93 -0.67 9.66
N ASP A 60 -21.26 0.31 8.82
CA ASP A 60 -22.16 0.12 7.65
C ASP A 60 -21.66 -1.00 6.72
N ILE A 61 -20.35 -1.04 6.43
CA ILE A 61 -19.73 -2.11 5.63
C ILE A 61 -19.91 -3.49 6.29
N LYS A 62 -19.82 -3.57 7.62
CA LYS A 62 -20.04 -4.84 8.34
C LYS A 62 -21.50 -5.25 8.29
N GLU A 63 -22.44 -4.32 8.39
CA GLU A 63 -23.86 -4.61 8.28
C GLU A 63 -24.21 -5.20 6.91
N VAL A 64 -23.76 -4.57 5.81
CA VAL A 64 -23.97 -5.07 4.44
C VAL A 64 -23.35 -6.47 4.27
N LYS A 65 -22.16 -6.70 4.81
CA LYS A 65 -21.54 -8.04 4.78
C LYS A 65 -22.34 -9.07 5.59
N SER A 66 -22.93 -8.66 6.70
CA SER A 66 -23.74 -9.53 7.56
C SER A 66 -25.08 -9.86 6.90
N GLU A 67 -25.69 -8.89 6.23
CA GLU A 67 -26.88 -9.10 5.39
C GLU A 67 -26.60 -10.09 4.28
N ALA A 68 -25.50 -9.90 3.52
CA ALA A 68 -25.09 -10.84 2.48
C ALA A 68 -24.92 -12.27 3.02
N LYS A 69 -24.33 -12.41 4.22
CA LYS A 69 -24.20 -13.70 4.89
C LYS A 69 -25.56 -14.30 5.28
N ALA A 70 -26.49 -13.49 5.79
CA ALA A 70 -27.84 -13.93 6.14
C ALA A 70 -28.64 -14.39 4.91
N LEU A 71 -28.38 -13.79 3.76
CA LEU A 71 -28.93 -14.19 2.46
C LEU A 71 -28.23 -15.44 1.86
N GLY A 72 -27.18 -15.96 2.50
CA GLY A 72 -26.47 -17.17 2.08
C GLY A 72 -25.27 -16.93 1.14
N TYR A 73 -24.86 -15.69 0.91
CA TYR A 73 -23.67 -15.39 0.12
C TYR A 73 -22.37 -15.56 0.91
N ASP A 74 -21.29 -16.00 0.25
CA ASP A 74 -19.96 -16.02 0.85
C ASP A 74 -19.30 -14.63 0.85
N VAL A 75 -19.16 -14.06 2.05
CA VAL A 75 -18.57 -12.73 2.28
C VAL A 75 -17.11 -12.67 1.83
N LYS A 76 -16.37 -13.79 1.90
CA LYS A 76 -14.96 -13.83 1.45
C LYS A 76 -14.87 -13.62 -0.06
N THR A 77 -15.70 -14.34 -0.81
CA THR A 77 -15.79 -14.21 -2.27
C THR A 77 -16.26 -12.81 -2.68
N ILE A 78 -17.26 -12.23 -2.00
CA ILE A 78 -17.67 -10.83 -2.25
C ILE A 78 -16.50 -9.87 -2.08
N THR A 79 -15.72 -10.02 -1.00
CA THR A 79 -14.55 -9.16 -0.74
C THR A 79 -13.47 -9.32 -1.81
N ALA A 80 -13.23 -10.56 -2.27
CA ALA A 80 -12.32 -10.83 -3.38
C ALA A 80 -12.79 -10.18 -4.69
N ILE A 81 -14.09 -10.26 -5.01
CA ILE A 81 -14.68 -9.61 -6.18
C ILE A 81 -14.50 -8.09 -6.11
N ILE A 82 -14.75 -7.46 -4.96
CA ILE A 82 -14.54 -6.01 -4.79
C ILE A 82 -13.08 -5.64 -5.05
N ALA A 83 -12.11 -6.44 -4.57
CA ALA A 83 -10.69 -6.22 -4.85
C ALA A 83 -10.37 -6.35 -6.34
N MET A 84 -10.87 -7.40 -7.00
CA MET A 84 -10.67 -7.61 -8.45
C MET A 84 -11.30 -6.48 -9.30
N ARG A 85 -12.42 -5.91 -8.85
CA ARG A 85 -13.09 -4.78 -9.51
C ARG A 85 -12.33 -3.47 -9.40
N LYS A 86 -11.39 -3.33 -8.45
CA LYS A 86 -10.50 -2.16 -8.34
C LYS A 86 -9.34 -2.21 -9.33
N LEU A 87 -9.01 -3.39 -9.86
CA LEU A 87 -7.99 -3.57 -10.89
C LEU A 87 -8.58 -3.23 -12.26
N SER A 88 -7.73 -2.68 -13.15
CA SER A 88 -8.11 -2.47 -14.55
C SER A 88 -8.42 -3.81 -15.24
N PRO A 89 -9.26 -3.82 -16.29
CA PRO A 89 -9.58 -5.04 -17.03
C PRO A 89 -8.33 -5.77 -17.53
N ASP A 90 -7.36 -5.03 -18.07
CA ASP A 90 -6.13 -5.61 -18.64
C ASP A 90 -5.27 -6.30 -17.57
N VAL A 91 -5.07 -5.64 -16.42
CA VAL A 91 -4.31 -6.21 -15.29
C VAL A 91 -5.00 -7.46 -14.73
N ARG A 92 -6.34 -7.47 -14.72
CA ARG A 92 -7.10 -8.64 -14.29
C ARG A 92 -6.94 -9.81 -15.25
N GLN A 93 -7.05 -9.57 -16.56
CA GLN A 93 -6.90 -10.61 -17.58
C GLN A 93 -5.48 -11.21 -17.57
N GLU A 94 -4.46 -10.36 -17.43
CA GLU A 94 -3.08 -10.83 -17.32
C GLU A 94 -2.88 -11.70 -16.07
N ALA A 95 -3.39 -11.25 -14.91
CA ALA A 95 -3.31 -12.02 -13.67
C ALA A 95 -4.09 -13.35 -13.75
N GLU A 96 -5.27 -13.37 -14.39
CA GLU A 96 -6.05 -14.58 -14.63
C GLU A 96 -5.31 -15.57 -15.54
N ALA A 97 -4.68 -15.10 -16.62
CA ALA A 97 -3.89 -15.93 -17.52
C ALA A 97 -2.67 -16.57 -16.83
N ILE A 98 -1.98 -15.79 -15.98
CA ILE A 98 -0.85 -16.30 -15.18
C ILE A 98 -1.35 -17.34 -14.17
N LEU A 99 -2.45 -17.05 -13.47
CA LEU A 99 -3.03 -17.97 -12.50
C LEU A 99 -3.44 -19.29 -13.13
N ASP A 100 -4.07 -19.25 -14.31
CA ASP A 100 -4.49 -20.44 -15.04
C ASP A 100 -3.30 -21.30 -15.50
N THR A 101 -2.22 -20.64 -15.95
CA THR A 101 -0.95 -21.31 -16.28
C THR A 101 -0.40 -22.07 -15.07
N TYR A 102 -0.40 -21.42 -13.89
CA TYR A 102 0.10 -22.05 -12.66
C TYR A 102 -0.81 -23.17 -12.16
N LYS A 103 -2.13 -22.99 -12.23
CA LYS A 103 -3.11 -24.04 -11.91
C LYS A 103 -2.91 -25.29 -12.75
N THR A 104 -2.77 -25.11 -14.06
CA THR A 104 -2.50 -26.18 -15.01
C THR A 104 -1.19 -26.90 -14.67
N ALA A 105 -0.12 -26.15 -14.42
CA ALA A 105 1.18 -26.72 -14.05
C ALA A 105 1.15 -27.52 -12.73
N LEU A 106 0.29 -27.12 -11.80
CA LEU A 106 0.12 -27.79 -10.50
C LEU A 106 -0.95 -28.90 -10.52
N GLY A 107 -1.62 -29.14 -11.65
CA GLY A 107 -2.70 -30.12 -11.76
C GLY A 107 -3.97 -29.74 -10.97
N ILE A 108 -4.14 -28.46 -10.68
CA ILE A 108 -5.35 -27.91 -10.04
C ILE A 108 -6.29 -27.47 -11.15
N VAL A 109 -7.22 -28.36 -11.53
CA VAL A 109 -8.29 -28.08 -12.51
C VAL A 109 -9.64 -27.89 -11.84
#